data_AF-A0A358UYM7-F1
#
_entry.id   AF-A0A358UYM7-F1
#
_cell.length_a   1.000
_cell.length_b   1.000
_cell.length_c   1.000
_cell.angle_alpha   90.00
_cell.angle_beta   90.00
_cell.angle_gamma   90.00
#
_symmetry.space_group_name_H-M   'P 1'
#
loop_
_entity.id
_entity.type
_entity.pdbx_description
1 polymer ?
#
loop_
_entity_poly.entity_id
_entity_poly.type
_entity_poly.pdbx_seq_one_letter_code
_entity_poly.pdbx_strand_id
1 'polypeptide(L)' 'FIGVKDGIVALSFSPPPSIFSIKLSSLEEYAAKLYSILREADKKNIKILYMEKPSNSGIGAAILDRLQKAESR' A
#
# COMPACT_ATOMS: atom_id res chain seq x y z
N PHE A 1 -17.10 -4.53 -0.17
CA PHE A 1 -17.52 -3.55 0.84
C PHE A 1 -16.27 -3.08 1.56
N ILE A 2 -15.90 -1.82 1.41
CA ILE A 2 -14.76 -1.20 2.12
C ILE A 2 -15.29 -0.81 3.50
N GLY A 3 -14.82 -1.47 4.56
CA GLY A 3 -15.23 -1.22 5.93
C GLY A 3 -14.65 0.08 6.49
N VAL A 4 -15.22 0.55 7.61
CA VAL A 4 -14.89 1.83 8.28
C VAL A 4 -13.47 1.86 8.89
N LYS A 5 -12.60 0.86 8.62
CA LYS A 5 -11.20 0.80 9.06
C LYS A 5 -10.28 0.28 7.96
N ASP A 6 -10.64 0.52 6.71
CA ASP A 6 -9.88 0.07 5.54
C ASP A 6 -9.10 1.26 4.93
N GLY A 7 -7.96 0.97 4.33
CA GLY A 7 -7.12 1.93 3.61
C GLY A 7 -6.85 1.50 2.16
N ILE A 8 -6.49 2.46 1.31
CA ILE A 8 -6.18 2.22 -0.11
C ILE A 8 -4.87 2.90 -0.50
N VAL A 9 -3.99 2.18 -1.20
CA VAL A 9 -2.78 2.69 -1.83
C VAL A 9 -2.85 2.43 -3.33
N ALA A 10 -2.77 3.48 -4.14
CA ALA A 10 -2.89 3.39 -5.59
C ALA A 10 -1.82 4.21 -6.32
N LEU A 11 -1.41 3.72 -7.49
CA LEU A 11 -0.49 4.36 -8.42
C LEU A 11 -1.26 4.94 -9.62
N SER A 12 -2.11 4.12 -10.25
CA SER A 12 -2.73 4.44 -11.55
C SER A 12 -4.09 5.12 -11.44
N PHE A 13 -4.68 5.14 -10.26
CA PHE A 13 -6.02 5.67 -10.02
C PHE A 13 -6.09 6.54 -8.76
N SER A 14 -7.04 7.47 -8.74
CA SER A 14 -7.32 8.29 -7.56
C SER A 14 -8.21 7.52 -6.59
N PRO A 15 -7.71 7.05 -5.44
CA PRO A 15 -8.52 6.29 -4.50
C PRO A 15 -9.77 7.09 -4.06
N PRO A 16 -10.94 6.44 -3.90
CA PRO A 16 -12.10 7.10 -3.33
C PRO A 16 -11.77 7.59 -1.91
N PRO A 17 -12.43 8.65 -1.41
CA PRO A 17 -12.18 9.16 -0.07
C PRO A 17 -12.48 8.08 0.97
N SER A 18 -11.43 7.42 1.45
CA SER A 18 -11.41 6.53 2.59
C SER A 18 -10.74 7.25 3.76
N ILE A 19 -10.79 6.65 4.96
CA ILE A 19 -10.13 7.21 6.15
C ILE A 19 -8.60 7.27 5.96
N PHE A 20 -8.05 6.43 5.06
CA PHE A 20 -6.63 6.37 4.76
C PHE A 20 -6.40 6.06 3.27
N SER A 21 -6.00 7.08 2.51
CA SER A 21 -5.72 6.95 1.08
C SER A 21 -4.38 7.58 0.73
N ILE A 22 -3.52 6.83 0.06
CA ILE A 22 -2.22 7.34 -0.42
C ILE A 22 -2.13 7.14 -1.93
N LYS A 23 -1.81 8.23 -2.63
CA LYS A 23 -1.45 8.20 -4.03
C LYS A 23 0.08 8.21 -4.16
N LEU A 24 0.60 7.29 -4.96
CA LEU A 24 2.01 7.20 -5.31
C LEU A 24 2.19 7.57 -6.79
N SER A 25 3.36 8.08 -7.14
CA SER A 25 3.64 8.59 -8.49
C SER A 25 4.54 7.64 -9.29
N SER A 26 5.26 6.73 -8.63
CA SER A 26 6.14 5.75 -9.27
C SER A 26 6.41 4.51 -8.42
N LEU A 27 6.99 3.47 -9.03
CA LEU A 27 7.41 2.25 -8.33
C LEU A 27 8.56 2.51 -7.34
N GLU A 28 9.46 3.44 -7.65
CA GLU A 28 10.54 3.86 -6.74
C GLU A 28 9.97 4.50 -5.48
N GLU A 29 9.00 5.41 -5.65
CA GLU A 29 8.31 6.05 -4.53
C GLU A 29 7.55 5.01 -3.70
N TYR A 30 6.90 4.04 -4.36
CA TYR A 30 6.26 2.92 -3.68
C TYR A 30 7.27 2.17 -2.82
N ALA A 31 8.38 1.71 -3.40
CA ALA A 31 9.39 0.94 -2.68
C ALA A 31 9.98 1.71 -1.48
N ALA A 32 10.22 3.02 -1.65
CA ALA A 32 10.75 3.88 -0.61
C ALA A 32 9.75 4.13 0.54
N LYS A 33 8.46 4.30 0.22
CA LYS A 33 7.43 4.67 1.20
C LYS A 33 6.71 3.48 1.84
N LEU A 34 6.77 2.27 1.25
CA LEU A 34 6.00 1.10 1.69
C LEU A 34 5.98 0.90 3.21
N TYR A 35 7.14 0.82 3.86
CA TYR A 35 7.19 0.61 5.32
C TYR A 35 6.65 1.78 6.13
N SER A 36 6.80 3.01 5.65
CA SER A 36 6.22 4.18 6.31
C SER A 36 4.70 4.14 6.23
N ILE A 37 4.16 3.75 5.07
CA ILE A 37 2.72 3.60 4.84
C ILE A 37 2.14 2.53 5.76
N LEU A 38 2.79 1.36 5.85
CA LEU A 38 2.36 0.28 6.75
C LEU A 38 2.36 0.74 8.21
N ARG A 39 3.43 1.41 8.67
CA ARG A 39 3.51 1.94 10.05
C ARG A 39 2.44 3.00 10.34
N GLU A 40 2.09 3.81 9.35
CA GLU A 40 1.02 4.81 9.50
C GLU A 40 -0.36 4.15 9.56
N ALA A 41 -0.59 3.12 8.75
CA ALA A 41 -1.79 2.29 8.80
C ALA A 41 -1.95 1.62 10.18
N ASP A 42 -0.86 1.06 10.74
CA ASP A 42 -0.82 0.48 12.09
C ASP A 42 -1.21 1.51 13.15
N LYS A 43 -0.57 2.69 13.12
CA LYS A 43 -0.88 3.81 14.06
C LYS A 43 -2.35 4.22 14.00
N LYS A 44 -2.94 4.20 12.80
CA LYS A 44 -4.35 4.54 12.57
C LYS A 44 -5.31 3.37 12.80
N ASN A 45 -4.82 2.20 13.24
CA ASN A 45 -5.62 0.99 13.44
C ASN A 45 -6.40 0.58 12.18
N ILE A 46 -5.80 0.78 11.00
CA ILE A 46 -6.34 0.30 9.74
C ILE A 46 -6.20 -1.22 9.72
N LYS A 47 -7.31 -1.94 9.54
CA LYS A 47 -7.34 -3.40 9.57
C LYS A 47 -6.98 -4.03 8.23
N ILE A 48 -7.35 -3.38 7.13
CA ILE A 48 -7.16 -3.91 5.78
C ILE A 48 -6.63 -2.78 4.92
N LEU A 49 -5.50 -3.01 4.27
CA LEU A 49 -4.87 -2.05 3.36
C LEU A 49 -4.84 -2.66 1.96
N TYR A 50 -5.65 -2.12 1.06
CA TYR A 50 -5.66 -2.55 -0.34
C TYR A 50 -4.55 -1.81 -1.07
N MET A 51 -3.64 -2.55 -1.70
CA MET A 51 -2.55 -1.97 -2.48
C MET A 51 -2.62 -2.41 -3.93
N GLU A 52 -2.34 -1.48 -4.85
CA GLU A 52 -2.18 -1.80 -6.26
C GLU A 52 -1.00 -2.74 -6.47
N LYS A 53 -1.24 -3.88 -7.13
CA LYS A 53 -0.21 -4.89 -7.38
C LYS A 53 0.87 -4.32 -8.31
N PRO A 54 2.14 -4.25 -7.87
CA PRO A 54 3.25 -3.83 -8.73
C PRO A 54 3.47 -4.81 -9.89
N SER A 55 4.22 -4.37 -10.90
CA SER A 55 4.74 -5.27 -11.94
C SER A 55 5.59 -6.39 -11.31
N ASN A 56 5.68 -7.54 -11.96
CA ASN A 56 6.47 -8.68 -11.49
C ASN A 56 7.94 -8.63 -11.94
N SER A 57 8.44 -7.47 -12.36
CA SER A 57 9.79 -7.29 -12.89
C SER A 57 10.48 -6.07 -12.27
N GLY A 58 11.81 -6.09 -12.23
CA GLY A 58 12.63 -5.00 -11.71
C GLY A 58 12.23 -4.60 -10.29
N ILE A 59 11.97 -3.31 -10.08
CA ILE A 59 11.60 -2.75 -8.77
C ILE A 59 10.25 -3.32 -8.29
N GLY A 60 9.32 -3.62 -9.20
CA GLY A 60 8.03 -4.20 -8.84
C GLY A 60 8.15 -5.57 -8.16
N ALA A 61 9.07 -6.43 -8.64
CA ALA A 61 9.38 -7.71 -7.98
C ALA A 61 9.93 -7.51 -6.55
N ALA A 62 10.77 -6.49 -6.36
CA ALA A 62 11.30 -6.15 -5.05
C ALA A 62 10.23 -5.56 -4.10
N ILE A 63 9.19 -4.91 -4.62
CA ILE A 63 8.05 -4.46 -3.81
C ILE A 63 7.21 -5.67 -3.39
N LEU A 64 6.94 -6.60 -4.32
CA LEU A 64 6.20 -7.84 -4.04
C LEU A 64 6.87 -8.67 -2.93
N ASP A 65 8.19 -8.86 -2.98
CA ASP A 65 8.94 -9.56 -1.92
C ASP A 65 8.76 -8.89 -0.55
N ARG A 66 8.80 -7.55 -0.50
CA ARG A 66 8.58 -6.80 0.75
C ARG A 66 7.14 -6.93 1.25
N LEU A 67 6.15 -6.94 0.35
CA LEU A 67 4.75 -7.13 0.71
C LEU A 67 4.51 -8.52 1.30
N GLN A 68 5.06 -9.57 0.69
CA GLN A 68 4.96 -10.94 1.22
C GLN A 68 5.55 -11.06 2.64
N LYS A 69 6.68 -10.38 2.89
CA LYS A 69 7.28 -10.31 4.23
C LYS A 69 6.41 -9.55 5.24
N ALA A 70 5.66 -8.55 4.79
CA ALA A 70 4.77 -7.78 5.64
C ALA A 70 3.45 -8.51 5.94
N GLU A 71 2.95 -9.32 5.01
CA GLU A 71 1.69 -10.09 5.14
C GLU A 71 1.81 -11.26 6.14
N SER A 72 3.04 -11.68 6.46
CA SER A 72 3.30 -12.79 7.39
C SER A 72 3.26 -12.40 8.88
N ARG A 73 2.68 -11.25 9.23
CA ARG A 73 2.53 -10.74 10.60
C ARG A 73 1.10 -10.33 10.88
#